data_AF-A0A6C1EBU7-F1
#
_entry.id   AF-A0A6C1EBU7-F1
#
_cell.length_a   1.000
_cell.length_b   1.000
_cell.length_c   1.000
_cell.angle_alpha   90.00
_cell.angle_beta   90.00
_cell.angle_gamma   90.00
#
_symmetry.space_group_name_H-M   'P 1'
#
loop_
_entity.id
_entity.type
_entity.pdbx_description
1 polymer ?
#
loop_
_entity_poly.entity_id
_entity_poly.type
_entity_poly.pdbx_seq_one_letter_code
_entity_poly.pdbx_strand_id
1 'polypeptide(L)'
;MSNPDDLDDGLVYDFDSQQEVEIEANGNDGLQKRPIQDDDDEKEVKETSEGESERPMSKRQKKLQKKSKFIEKKKEESQYIVSQRKSIPTSSPEKIIEYLTALIREKNPDLSALELEELYFKKKDFLSTEKFDTERKLTDFSTFMQKFSVAPKKIVFSMSNIRVADVYRSLNGGKNCVKLFSKSKLKDDIATVERLLGDSSKKSKNSNDSFYFIATPTRMQKIIEETELLFQGKEKLDIILDASYLDPKDNTILSFENAVVLCQVLKTFLNKKSSVKILLY
;
A
#
# COMPACT_ATOMS: atom_id res chain seq x y z
N MET A 1 -42.88 -27.76 4.71
CA MET A 1 -43.35 -26.68 3.83
C MET A 1 -42.20 -25.71 3.66
N SER A 2 -41.70 -25.63 2.42
CA SER A 2 -40.50 -24.91 2.00
C SER A 2 -40.81 -23.46 1.67
N ASN A 3 -39.94 -22.53 2.10
CA ASN A 3 -40.02 -21.10 1.81
C ASN A 3 -39.86 -20.83 0.29
N PRO A 4 -40.71 -19.99 -0.32
CA PRO A 4 -40.61 -19.61 -1.73
C PRO A 4 -40.10 -18.17 -1.89
N ASP A 5 -38.83 -17.90 -1.55
CA ASP A 5 -38.20 -16.57 -1.80
C ASP A 5 -36.69 -16.68 -2.09
N ASP A 6 -36.28 -17.77 -2.75
CA ASP A 6 -35.02 -17.82 -3.51
C ASP A 6 -35.35 -17.40 -4.95
N LEU A 7 -35.29 -16.09 -5.20
CA LEU A 7 -35.30 -15.53 -6.54
C LEU A 7 -33.98 -14.79 -6.78
N ASP A 8 -33.02 -15.58 -7.25
CA ASP A 8 -32.10 -15.28 -8.36
C ASP A 8 -32.00 -13.79 -8.72
N ASP A 9 -31.09 -13.07 -8.07
CA ASP A 9 -30.72 -11.70 -8.37
C ASP A 9 -29.96 -11.64 -9.70
N GLY A 10 -30.73 -11.75 -10.78
CA GLY A 10 -30.33 -11.77 -12.18
C GLY A 10 -29.45 -10.60 -12.61
N LEU A 11 -28.15 -10.72 -12.33
CA LEU A 11 -27.08 -9.93 -12.89
C LEU A 11 -26.20 -10.84 -13.75
N VAL A 12 -26.66 -11.09 -14.97
CA VAL A 12 -25.82 -11.64 -16.04
C VAL A 12 -24.90 -10.50 -16.51
N TYR A 13 -23.61 -10.64 -16.25
CA TYR A 13 -22.58 -9.78 -16.84
C TYR A 13 -22.25 -10.32 -18.24
N ASP A 14 -22.90 -9.78 -19.26
CA ASP A 14 -22.40 -9.91 -20.62
C ASP A 14 -21.30 -8.87 -20.85
N PHE A 15 -20.07 -9.32 -20.66
CA PHE A 15 -18.89 -8.62 -21.15
C PHE A 15 -18.16 -9.56 -22.10
N ASP A 16 -18.44 -9.43 -23.39
CA ASP A 16 -17.51 -9.91 -24.41
C ASP A 16 -17.44 -8.99 -25.63
N SER A 17 -16.22 -8.95 -26.13
CA SER A 17 -15.57 -7.88 -26.88
C SER A 17 -15.74 -7.94 -28.41
N GLN A 18 -15.35 -6.82 -29.05
CA GLN A 18 -14.90 -6.65 -30.45
C GLN A 18 -15.94 -6.23 -31.50
N GLN A 19 -15.89 -4.95 -31.91
CA GLN A 19 -15.62 -4.59 -33.31
C GLN A 19 -15.28 -3.09 -33.46
N GLU A 20 -14.20 -2.82 -34.18
CA GLU A 20 -13.77 -1.52 -34.72
C GLU A 20 -14.84 -0.95 -35.68
N VAL A 21 -15.09 0.37 -35.68
CA VAL A 21 -15.11 1.23 -36.89
C VAL A 21 -14.93 2.69 -36.48
N GLU A 22 -14.03 3.40 -37.17
CA GLU A 22 -13.93 4.87 -37.25
C GLU A 22 -15.22 5.52 -37.77
N ILE A 23 -15.44 6.82 -37.54
CA ILE A 23 -15.86 7.83 -38.54
C ILE A 23 -16.05 9.21 -37.86
N GLU A 24 -15.61 10.22 -38.60
CA GLU A 24 -15.53 11.64 -38.30
C GLU A 24 -16.87 12.41 -38.33
N ALA A 25 -16.83 13.59 -37.70
CA ALA A 25 -17.45 14.90 -37.97
C ALA A 25 -18.77 15.08 -38.77
N ASN A 26 -19.54 16.06 -38.24
CA ASN A 26 -20.60 16.89 -38.82
C ASN A 26 -22.02 16.32 -38.96
N GLY A 27 -23.00 17.06 -38.41
CA GLY A 27 -24.40 16.94 -38.81
C GLY A 27 -25.41 17.30 -37.73
N ASN A 28 -25.90 18.53 -37.79
CA ASN A 28 -26.92 19.18 -36.97
C ASN A 28 -28.35 18.60 -37.18
N ASP A 29 -29.04 18.23 -36.10
CA ASP A 29 -30.51 18.29 -35.88
C ASP A 29 -30.82 17.58 -34.55
N GLY A 30 -31.51 18.10 -33.54
CA GLY A 30 -32.60 19.06 -33.55
C GLY A 30 -33.80 18.41 -32.83
N LEU A 31 -33.77 18.26 -31.50
CA LEU A 31 -34.94 17.81 -30.73
C LEU A 31 -35.04 18.49 -29.36
N GLN A 32 -36.23 19.04 -29.13
CA GLN A 32 -36.56 20.19 -28.31
C GLN A 32 -36.79 19.85 -26.83
N LYS A 33 -36.38 20.77 -25.95
CA LYS A 33 -36.81 20.86 -24.55
C LYS A 33 -38.29 21.22 -24.48
N ARG A 34 -39.07 20.48 -23.69
CA ARG A 34 -40.46 20.86 -23.36
C ARG A 34 -40.45 21.94 -22.26
N PRO A 35 -41.24 23.02 -22.40
CA PRO A 35 -41.41 24.02 -21.36
C PRO A 35 -42.42 23.55 -20.30
N ILE A 36 -42.15 23.88 -19.04
CA ILE A 36 -43.08 23.77 -17.92
C ILE A 36 -43.96 25.02 -17.96
N GLN A 37 -45.27 24.83 -18.05
CA GLN A 37 -46.28 25.88 -17.93
C GLN A 37 -46.71 25.98 -16.46
N ASP A 38 -46.56 27.18 -15.92
CA ASP A 38 -47.22 27.66 -14.71
C ASP A 38 -48.72 27.84 -15.02
N ASP A 39 -49.58 27.30 -14.16
CA ASP A 39 -50.94 27.78 -13.99
C ASP A 39 -51.19 27.94 -12.49
N ASP A 40 -51.34 29.21 -12.11
CA ASP A 40 -51.85 29.70 -10.83
C ASP A 40 -53.31 29.25 -10.66
N ASP A 41 -53.62 28.66 -9.51
CA ASP A 41 -54.98 28.73 -8.96
C ASP A 41 -54.87 28.86 -7.44
N GLU A 42 -55.01 30.12 -7.00
CA GLU A 42 -55.14 30.55 -5.62
C GLU A 42 -56.41 29.97 -4.99
N LYS A 43 -56.26 29.18 -3.91
CA LYS A 43 -57.27 29.14 -2.84
C LYS A 43 -56.59 29.18 -1.48
N GLU A 44 -56.67 30.35 -0.87
CA GLU A 44 -56.44 30.60 0.55
C GLU A 44 -57.24 29.62 1.43
N VAL A 45 -56.55 28.92 2.33
CA VAL A 45 -57.13 28.51 3.62
C VAL A 45 -56.10 28.85 4.70
N LYS A 46 -56.51 29.75 5.60
CA LYS A 46 -55.73 30.26 6.71
C LYS A 46 -55.36 29.19 7.74
N GLU A 47 -54.15 29.40 8.26
CA GLU A 47 -53.49 28.88 9.47
C GLU A 47 -54.36 28.16 10.51
N THR A 48 -53.85 27.02 11.00
CA THR A 48 -53.85 26.72 12.44
C THR A 48 -52.68 25.79 12.80
N SER A 49 -51.86 26.28 13.74
CA SER A 49 -51.18 25.57 14.84
C SER A 49 -50.36 24.30 14.59
N GLU A 50 -49.05 24.44 14.87
CA GLU A 50 -48.24 23.56 15.71
C GLU A 50 -48.62 22.08 15.80
N GLY A 51 -47.78 21.25 15.19
CA GLY A 51 -47.78 19.81 15.36
C GLY A 51 -46.89 19.17 14.32
N GLU A 52 -45.56 19.23 14.50
CA GLU A 52 -44.63 18.35 13.78
C GLU A 52 -44.87 16.90 14.24
N SER A 53 -45.96 16.33 13.73
CA SER A 53 -46.23 14.91 13.76
C SER A 53 -45.13 14.23 12.94
N GLU A 54 -44.31 13.41 13.62
CA GLU A 54 -43.46 12.42 13.00
C GLU A 54 -44.25 11.65 11.94
N ARG A 55 -44.12 12.03 10.66
CA ARG A 55 -44.69 11.23 9.58
C ARG A 55 -44.00 9.86 9.66
N PRO A 56 -44.73 8.76 9.84
CA PRO A 56 -44.11 7.45 9.99
C PRO A 56 -43.42 7.08 8.67
N MET A 57 -42.10 7.25 8.66
CA MET A 57 -41.24 6.90 7.52
C MET A 57 -41.50 5.46 7.09
N SER A 58 -41.67 5.26 5.78
CA SER A 58 -41.97 3.94 5.24
C SER A 58 -40.88 2.94 5.59
N LYS A 59 -41.22 1.65 5.71
CA LYS A 59 -40.24 0.58 5.98
C LYS A 59 -39.06 0.62 5.00
N ARG A 60 -39.29 1.05 3.75
CA ARG A 60 -38.26 1.27 2.72
C ARG A 60 -37.36 2.48 3.02
N GLN A 61 -37.93 3.60 3.44
CA GLN A 61 -37.15 4.80 3.85
C GLN A 61 -36.29 4.52 5.09
N LYS A 62 -36.82 3.79 6.09
CA LYS A 62 -36.04 3.37 7.26
C LYS A 62 -34.89 2.42 6.89
N LYS A 63 -35.08 1.52 5.92
CA LYS A 63 -34.01 0.62 5.41
C LYS A 63 -32.93 1.40 4.63
N LEU A 64 -33.33 2.39 3.82
CA LEU A 64 -32.40 3.26 3.08
C LEU A 64 -31.56 4.14 4.01
N GLN A 65 -32.16 4.74 5.04
CA GLN A 65 -31.41 5.54 6.03
C GLN A 65 -30.46 4.69 6.88
N LYS A 66 -30.84 3.46 7.24
CA LYS A 66 -29.93 2.53 7.91
C LYS A 66 -28.76 2.14 7.00
N LYS A 67 -29.02 1.92 5.70
CA LYS A 67 -27.99 1.64 4.70
C LYS A 67 -27.06 2.85 4.50
N SER A 68 -27.58 4.07 4.46
CA SER A 68 -26.77 5.30 4.32
C SER A 68 -25.88 5.54 5.53
N LYS A 69 -26.42 5.43 6.76
CA LYS A 69 -25.63 5.55 8.00
C LYS A 69 -24.53 4.49 8.10
N PHE A 70 -24.80 3.26 7.64
CA PHE A 70 -23.80 2.21 7.60
C PHE A 70 -22.69 2.51 6.58
N ILE A 71 -23.04 3.01 5.40
CA ILE A 71 -22.06 3.42 4.37
C ILE A 71 -21.21 4.59 4.87
N GLU A 72 -21.81 5.58 5.52
CA GLU A 72 -21.11 6.71 6.13
C GLU A 72 -20.11 6.24 7.19
N LYS A 73 -20.55 5.38 8.13
CA LYS A 73 -19.67 4.82 9.16
C LYS A 73 -18.50 4.03 8.56
N LYS A 74 -18.76 3.20 7.55
CA LYS A 74 -17.71 2.44 6.85
C LYS A 74 -16.72 3.36 6.13
N LYS A 75 -17.20 4.47 5.56
CA LYS A 75 -16.37 5.47 4.89
C LYS A 75 -15.47 6.20 5.90
N GLU A 76 -16.03 6.59 7.05
CA GLU A 76 -15.28 7.23 8.14
C GLU A 76 -14.19 6.31 8.68
N GLU A 77 -14.51 5.04 8.95
CA GLU A 77 -13.55 4.03 9.38
C GLU A 77 -12.43 3.83 8.34
N SER A 78 -12.79 3.76 7.05
CA SER A 78 -11.82 3.66 5.96
C SER A 78 -10.91 4.89 5.91
N GLN A 79 -11.45 6.09 6.07
CA GLN A 79 -10.67 7.34 6.08
C GLN A 79 -9.73 7.40 7.28
N TYR A 80 -10.19 6.96 8.44
CA TYR A 80 -9.36 6.85 9.64
C TYR A 80 -8.18 5.91 9.40
N ILE A 81 -8.42 4.71 8.85
CA ILE A 81 -7.36 3.74 8.53
C ILE A 81 -6.36 4.32 7.52
N VAL A 82 -6.85 4.99 6.47
CA VAL A 82 -6.00 5.64 5.46
C VAL A 82 -5.13 6.73 6.09
N SER A 83 -5.72 7.59 6.92
CA SER A 83 -4.97 8.67 7.60
C SER A 83 -3.91 8.13 8.55
N GLN A 84 -4.24 7.06 9.30
CA GLN A 84 -3.28 6.37 10.15
C GLN A 84 -2.11 5.84 9.33
N ARG A 85 -2.38 5.09 8.24
CA ARG A 85 -1.36 4.53 7.34
C ARG A 85 -0.46 5.61 6.75
N LYS A 86 -1.01 6.75 6.32
CA LYS A 86 -0.25 7.89 5.80
C LYS A 86 0.68 8.52 6.85
N SER A 87 0.32 8.46 8.13
CA SER A 87 1.09 9.07 9.22
C SER A 87 2.27 8.21 9.70
N ILE A 88 2.21 6.88 9.51
CA ILE A 88 3.23 5.95 10.03
C ILE A 88 4.65 6.25 9.48
N PRO A 89 4.87 6.47 8.17
CA PRO A 89 6.22 6.70 7.64
C PRO A 89 6.89 7.97 8.16
N THR A 90 6.10 8.97 8.56
CA THR A 90 6.56 10.24 9.15
C THR A 90 6.67 10.19 10.67
N SER A 91 6.22 9.11 11.31
CA SER A 91 6.15 9.01 12.75
C SER A 91 7.50 8.65 13.40
N SER A 92 7.56 8.78 14.71
CA SER A 92 8.75 8.40 15.47
C SER A 92 8.98 6.90 15.51
N PRO A 93 10.24 6.43 15.69
CA PRO A 93 10.54 5.01 15.82
C PRO A 93 9.69 4.29 16.86
N GLU A 94 9.31 4.96 17.95
CA GLU A 94 8.45 4.40 19.00
C GLU A 94 7.04 4.11 18.48
N LYS A 95 6.43 5.06 17.77
CA LYS A 95 5.11 4.88 17.14
C LYS A 95 5.14 3.83 16.04
N ILE A 96 6.22 3.77 15.27
CA ILE A 96 6.40 2.74 14.23
C ILE A 96 6.45 1.35 14.87
N ILE A 97 7.19 1.19 15.98
CA ILE A 97 7.28 -0.08 16.71
C ILE A 97 5.93 -0.47 17.30
N GLU A 98 5.22 0.49 17.92
CA GLU A 98 3.88 0.25 18.46
C GLU A 98 2.93 -0.27 17.38
N TYR A 99 2.91 0.38 16.21
CA TYR A 99 2.11 -0.04 15.07
C TYR A 99 2.48 -1.45 14.58
N LEU A 100 3.78 -1.74 14.41
CA LEU A 100 4.24 -3.06 13.97
C LEU A 100 3.96 -4.15 15.01
N THR A 101 4.06 -3.83 16.30
CA THR A 101 3.74 -4.75 17.41
C THR A 101 2.26 -5.11 17.38
N ALA A 102 1.37 -4.12 17.20
CA ALA A 102 -0.06 -4.34 17.05
C ALA A 102 -0.36 -5.24 15.83
N LEU A 103 0.30 -4.96 14.70
CA LEU A 103 0.17 -5.77 13.49
C LEU A 103 0.65 -7.21 13.69
N ILE A 104 1.80 -7.41 14.34
CA ILE A 104 2.34 -8.75 14.60
C ILE A 104 1.37 -9.55 15.48
N ARG A 105 0.79 -8.93 16.52
CA ARG A 105 -0.22 -9.58 17.38
C ARG A 105 -1.48 -9.94 16.59
N GLU A 106 -1.98 -9.03 15.77
CA GLU A 106 -3.19 -9.26 14.97
C GLU A 106 -3.01 -10.46 14.02
N LYS A 107 -1.81 -10.60 13.43
CA LYS A 107 -1.53 -11.66 12.46
C LYS A 107 -1.06 -12.98 13.08
N ASN A 108 -0.77 -13.00 14.38
CA ASN A 108 -0.31 -14.20 15.08
C ASN A 108 -1.10 -14.39 16.39
N PRO A 109 -2.42 -14.64 16.32
CA PRO A 109 -3.27 -14.77 17.51
C PRO A 109 -2.95 -16.00 18.37
N ASP A 110 -2.38 -17.04 17.74
CA ASP A 110 -2.11 -18.34 18.38
C ASP A 110 -0.71 -18.42 19.03
N LEU A 111 0.14 -17.41 18.82
CA LEU A 111 1.49 -17.40 19.40
C LEU A 111 1.46 -17.00 20.87
N SER A 112 2.32 -17.64 21.65
CA SER A 112 2.51 -17.30 23.06
C SER A 112 3.19 -15.93 23.21
N ALA A 113 3.07 -15.34 24.40
CA ALA A 113 3.70 -14.05 24.71
C ALA A 113 5.22 -14.07 24.52
N LEU A 114 5.87 -15.22 24.79
CA LEU A 114 7.32 -15.41 24.62
C LEU A 114 7.71 -15.44 23.14
N GLU A 115 6.97 -16.16 22.30
CA GLU A 115 7.21 -16.23 20.85
C GLU A 115 6.98 -14.87 20.18
N LEU A 116 5.97 -14.13 20.64
CA LEU A 116 5.70 -12.78 20.14
C LEU A 116 6.83 -11.78 20.48
N GLU A 117 7.49 -11.94 21.63
CA GLU A 117 8.60 -11.07 22.03
C GLU A 117 9.79 -11.15 21.06
N GLU A 118 10.07 -12.34 20.52
CA GLU A 118 11.11 -12.53 19.51
C GLU A 118 10.80 -11.81 18.19
N LEU A 119 9.51 -11.66 17.87
CA LEU A 119 9.02 -10.98 16.68
C LEU A 119 8.94 -9.45 16.82
N TYR A 120 8.99 -8.90 18.04
CA TYR A 120 8.90 -7.44 18.22
C TYR A 120 10.20 -6.71 17.88
N PHE A 121 10.08 -5.60 17.16
CA PHE A 121 11.22 -4.78 16.79
C PHE A 121 11.67 -3.88 17.95
N LYS A 122 12.95 -3.51 17.94
CA LYS A 122 13.57 -2.64 18.94
C LYS A 122 13.80 -1.24 18.36
N LYS A 123 13.82 -0.21 19.22
CA LYS A 123 14.08 1.19 18.81
C LYS A 123 15.36 1.35 18.00
N LYS A 124 16.39 0.57 18.34
CA LYS A 124 17.68 0.56 17.65
C LYS A 124 17.62 -0.02 16.23
N ASP A 125 16.58 -0.76 15.88
CA ASP A 125 16.46 -1.39 14.55
C ASP A 125 16.09 -0.33 13.49
N PHE A 126 15.48 0.78 13.92
CA PHE A 126 15.06 1.87 13.05
C PHE A 126 15.99 3.07 13.11
N LEU A 127 16.13 3.76 11.98
CA LEU A 127 16.67 5.11 11.90
C LEU A 127 15.49 6.09 11.81
N SER A 128 15.47 7.12 12.66
CA SER A 128 14.40 8.14 12.61
C SER A 128 14.52 8.98 11.35
N THR A 129 13.42 9.07 10.61
CA THR A 129 13.27 9.86 9.39
C THR A 129 12.22 10.98 9.55
N GLU A 130 11.83 11.29 10.78
CA GLU A 130 10.82 12.31 11.11
C GLU A 130 11.21 13.69 10.57
N LYS A 131 12.52 13.98 10.54
CA LYS A 131 13.09 15.25 10.05
C LYS A 131 13.10 15.36 8.52
N PHE A 132 12.32 14.57 7.81
CA PHE A 132 12.15 14.70 6.36
C PHE A 132 10.99 15.64 6.10
N ASP A 133 11.32 16.89 5.75
CA ASP A 133 10.35 17.98 5.68
C ASP A 133 9.52 17.96 4.38
N THR A 134 10.01 17.26 3.35
CA THR A 134 9.32 17.14 2.06
C THR A 134 8.33 15.98 2.07
N GLU A 135 7.30 16.10 1.22
CA GLU A 135 6.34 15.01 1.05
C GLU A 135 7.03 13.75 0.54
N ARG A 136 6.63 12.58 1.06
CA ARG A 136 7.18 11.28 0.69
C ARG A 136 6.57 10.79 -0.62
N LYS A 137 6.87 11.50 -1.70
CA LYS A 137 6.47 11.19 -3.07
C LYS A 137 7.66 10.68 -3.85
N LEU A 138 7.43 9.78 -4.79
CA LEU A 138 8.50 9.14 -5.58
C LEU A 138 9.52 10.11 -6.21
N THR A 139 9.09 11.34 -6.53
CA THR A 139 9.93 12.45 -6.99
C THR A 139 11.06 12.81 -6.02
N ASP A 140 10.77 12.74 -4.71
CA ASP A 140 11.64 13.13 -3.61
C ASP A 140 12.38 11.94 -3.00
N PHE A 141 12.20 10.74 -3.55
CA PHE A 141 12.81 9.51 -3.04
C PHE A 141 14.33 9.57 -3.11
N SER A 142 14.89 10.08 -4.21
CA SER A 142 16.35 10.24 -4.35
C SER A 142 16.92 11.17 -3.27
N THR A 143 16.24 12.30 -3.00
CA THR A 143 16.60 13.26 -1.95
C THR A 143 16.55 12.62 -0.57
N PHE A 144 15.50 11.82 -0.29
CA PHE A 144 15.41 11.05 0.95
C PHE A 144 16.58 10.09 1.12
N MET A 145 16.91 9.33 0.08
CA MET A 145 18.00 8.36 0.10
C MET A 145 19.35 9.03 0.39
N GLN A 146 19.61 10.19 -0.21
CA GLN A 146 20.82 10.98 0.04
C GLN A 146 20.89 11.51 1.48
N LYS A 147 19.75 11.92 2.06
CA LYS A 147 19.70 12.50 3.41
C LYS A 147 19.84 11.45 4.52
N PHE A 148 19.21 10.29 4.39
CA PHE A 148 19.10 9.33 5.49
C PHE A 148 19.84 8.01 5.28
N SER A 149 20.14 7.60 4.04
CA SER A 149 20.71 6.28 3.77
C SER A 149 22.17 6.36 3.33
N VAL A 150 23.06 6.07 4.28
CA VAL A 150 24.52 6.13 4.11
C VAL A 150 25.15 4.75 3.89
N ALA A 151 24.39 3.66 4.03
CA ALA A 151 24.93 2.32 3.84
C ALA A 151 25.33 2.06 2.37
N PRO A 152 26.45 1.37 2.10
CA PRO A 152 26.85 1.04 0.73
C PRO A 152 25.89 0.04 0.08
N LYS A 153 25.26 -0.83 0.87
CA LYS A 153 24.20 -1.73 0.41
C LYS A 153 22.85 -1.24 0.92
N LYS A 154 21.87 -1.23 0.03
CA LYS A 154 20.53 -0.73 0.30
C LYS A 154 19.52 -1.73 -0.27
N ILE A 155 18.51 -2.09 0.51
CA ILE A 155 17.36 -2.86 0.04
C ILE A 155 16.13 -1.98 0.13
N VAL A 156 15.37 -1.86 -0.95
CA VAL A 156 14.09 -1.14 -0.95
C VAL A 156 12.97 -2.16 -1.11
N PHE A 157 12.09 -2.23 -0.11
CA PHE A 157 10.88 -3.02 -0.18
C PHE A 157 9.71 -2.17 -0.66
N SER A 158 9.06 -2.63 -1.72
CA SER A 158 7.83 -2.05 -2.26
C SER A 158 6.71 -3.08 -2.26
N MET A 159 5.47 -2.61 -2.21
CA MET A 159 4.31 -3.50 -2.06
C MET A 159 4.01 -4.38 -3.28
N SER A 160 4.40 -3.96 -4.49
CA SER A 160 4.07 -4.65 -5.74
C SER A 160 5.18 -4.57 -6.77
N ASN A 161 5.16 -5.48 -7.73
CA ASN A 161 6.10 -5.52 -8.86
C ASN A 161 6.08 -4.25 -9.72
N ILE A 162 4.91 -3.63 -9.90
CA ILE A 162 4.77 -2.37 -10.65
C ILE A 162 5.47 -1.26 -9.88
N ARG A 163 5.22 -1.19 -8.57
CA ARG A 163 5.86 -0.20 -7.70
C ARG A 163 7.37 -0.39 -7.61
N VAL A 164 7.87 -1.63 -7.58
CA VAL A 164 9.31 -1.94 -7.70
C VAL A 164 9.91 -1.32 -8.97
N ALA A 165 9.20 -1.40 -10.11
CA ALA A 165 9.67 -0.81 -11.35
C ALA A 165 9.69 0.73 -11.30
N ASP A 166 8.72 1.36 -10.64
CA ASP A 166 8.66 2.81 -10.46
C ASP A 166 9.80 3.31 -9.58
N VAL A 167 10.04 2.66 -8.43
CA VAL A 167 11.16 2.95 -7.52
C VAL A 167 12.51 2.75 -8.21
N TYR A 168 12.64 1.73 -9.06
CA TYR A 168 13.84 1.55 -9.86
C TYR A 168 14.10 2.73 -10.80
N ARG A 169 13.05 3.24 -11.46
CA ARG A 169 13.17 4.40 -12.37
C ARG A 169 13.52 5.67 -11.61
N SER A 170 12.97 5.88 -10.41
CA SER A 170 13.28 7.06 -9.58
C SER A 170 14.71 7.08 -9.06
N LEU A 171 15.35 5.91 -8.96
CA LEU A 171 16.77 5.78 -8.62
C LEU A 171 17.69 5.79 -9.86
N ASN A 172 17.19 6.27 -11.00
CA ASN A 172 17.90 6.31 -12.30
C ASN A 172 18.38 4.95 -12.84
N GLY A 173 17.97 3.84 -12.23
CA GLY A 173 18.37 2.50 -12.60
C GLY A 173 19.89 2.31 -12.77
N GLY A 174 20.29 1.28 -13.52
CA GLY A 174 21.67 1.10 -13.95
C GLY A 174 22.39 -0.08 -13.29
N LYS A 175 23.72 -0.11 -13.38
CA LYS A 175 24.53 -1.29 -12.99
C LYS A 175 24.46 -1.60 -11.49
N ASN A 176 24.30 -0.57 -10.65
CA ASN A 176 24.29 -0.69 -9.20
C ASN A 176 22.87 -0.70 -8.62
N CYS A 177 21.83 -0.77 -9.46
CA CYS A 177 20.44 -0.80 -9.04
C CYS A 177 19.75 -1.99 -9.71
N VAL A 178 19.14 -2.88 -8.93
CA VAL A 178 18.57 -4.12 -9.45
C VAL A 178 17.13 -4.28 -9.00
N LYS A 179 16.27 -4.64 -9.95
CA LYS A 179 14.90 -5.08 -9.69
C LYS A 179 14.88 -6.59 -9.50
N LEU A 180 14.47 -7.03 -8.32
CA LEU A 180 14.26 -8.44 -7.98
C LEU A 180 12.76 -8.65 -7.84
N PHE A 181 12.11 -9.09 -8.91
CA PHE A 181 10.65 -9.09 -8.99
C PHE A 181 10.16 -10.23 -9.89
N SER A 182 8.93 -10.71 -9.68
CA SER A 182 8.53 -12.02 -10.21
C SER A 182 8.35 -12.13 -11.73
N LYS A 183 8.66 -11.08 -12.52
CA LYS A 183 8.73 -11.18 -13.98
C LYS A 183 9.99 -11.90 -14.47
N SER A 184 11.08 -11.85 -13.71
CA SER A 184 12.28 -12.65 -13.96
C SER A 184 12.18 -14.02 -13.29
N LYS A 185 12.88 -15.02 -13.83
CA LYS A 185 12.99 -16.32 -13.15
C LYS A 185 13.77 -16.13 -11.85
N LEU A 186 13.39 -16.87 -10.80
CA LEU A 186 14.06 -16.77 -9.50
C LEU A 186 15.56 -17.07 -9.60
N LYS A 187 15.93 -18.07 -10.40
CA LYS A 187 17.33 -18.41 -10.70
C LYS A 187 18.12 -17.25 -11.31
N ASP A 188 17.49 -16.45 -12.18
CA ASP A 188 18.16 -15.32 -12.83
C ASP A 188 18.40 -14.18 -11.83
N ASP A 189 17.45 -13.96 -10.92
CA ASP A 189 17.60 -13.00 -9.82
C ASP A 189 18.72 -13.42 -8.87
N ILE A 190 18.77 -14.71 -8.49
CA ILE A 190 19.82 -15.25 -7.64
C ILE A 190 21.19 -15.12 -8.30
N ALA A 191 21.32 -15.54 -9.56
CA ALA A 191 22.57 -15.38 -10.31
C ALA A 191 22.99 -13.91 -10.41
N THR A 192 22.03 -12.99 -10.50
CA THR A 192 22.31 -11.54 -10.49
C THR A 192 22.82 -11.07 -9.13
N VAL A 193 22.20 -11.49 -8.04
CA VAL A 193 22.66 -11.21 -6.66
C VAL A 193 24.05 -11.80 -6.44
N GLU A 194 24.29 -13.04 -6.85
CA GLU A 194 25.58 -13.73 -6.74
C GLU A 194 26.68 -13.05 -7.52
N ARG A 195 26.41 -12.65 -8.76
CA ARG A 195 27.38 -11.91 -9.58
C ARG A 195 27.74 -10.58 -8.92
N LEU A 196 26.77 -9.83 -8.42
CA LEU A 196 27.02 -8.51 -7.85
C LEU A 196 27.70 -8.57 -6.48
N LEU A 197 27.32 -9.52 -5.64
CA LEU A 197 27.82 -9.68 -4.27
C LEU A 197 29.07 -10.57 -4.17
N GLY A 198 29.23 -11.54 -5.07
CA GLY A 198 30.40 -12.42 -5.14
C GLY A 198 31.65 -11.72 -5.69
N ASP A 199 31.47 -10.86 -6.70
CA ASP A 199 32.56 -10.08 -7.31
C ASP A 199 33.04 -8.92 -6.41
N SER A 200 32.26 -8.54 -5.38
CA SER A 200 32.61 -7.45 -4.45
C SER A 200 33.86 -7.75 -3.62
N SER A 201 34.23 -9.03 -3.49
CA SER A 201 35.47 -9.46 -2.83
C SER A 201 36.75 -9.02 -3.56
N LYS A 202 36.69 -8.64 -4.84
CA LYS A 202 37.87 -8.27 -5.66
C LYS A 202 37.89 -6.85 -6.21
N LYS A 203 36.79 -6.08 -6.18
CA LYS A 203 36.68 -4.81 -6.94
C LYS A 203 36.30 -3.54 -6.18
N SER A 204 35.93 -3.58 -4.91
CA SER A 204 35.53 -2.35 -4.20
C SER A 204 36.72 -1.58 -3.61
N LYS A 205 37.56 -0.99 -4.47
CA LYS A 205 38.58 0.03 -4.07
C LYS A 205 38.03 1.46 -4.08
N ASN A 206 36.84 1.70 -4.64
CA ASN A 206 36.16 2.99 -4.58
C ASN A 206 34.96 2.90 -3.64
N SER A 207 35.06 3.57 -2.49
CA SER A 207 34.18 3.44 -1.31
C SER A 207 32.80 4.11 -1.43
N ASN A 208 32.44 4.65 -2.59
CA ASN A 208 31.27 5.56 -2.70
C ASN A 208 30.11 4.99 -3.53
N ASP A 209 30.25 3.83 -4.18
CA ASP A 209 29.17 3.27 -4.99
C ASP A 209 28.12 2.58 -4.11
N SER A 210 26.90 3.10 -4.16
CA SER A 210 25.75 2.51 -3.47
C SER A 210 25.07 1.46 -4.34
N PHE A 211 24.84 0.27 -3.79
CA PHE A 211 24.09 -0.81 -4.42
C PHE A 211 22.66 -0.87 -3.89
N TYR A 212 21.69 -0.91 -4.80
CA TYR A 212 20.27 -0.96 -4.51
C TYR A 212 19.67 -2.28 -5.00
N PHE A 213 19.00 -2.99 -4.09
CA PHE A 213 18.17 -4.14 -4.42
C PHE A 213 16.71 -3.79 -4.13
N ILE A 214 15.87 -3.75 -5.16
CA ILE A 214 14.47 -3.34 -5.05
C ILE A 214 13.60 -4.56 -5.26
N ALA A 215 12.79 -4.93 -4.27
CA ALA A 215 12.03 -6.17 -4.28
C ALA A 215 10.69 -6.03 -3.57
N THR A 216 9.80 -6.99 -3.79
CA THR A 216 8.69 -7.25 -2.86
C THR A 216 9.20 -8.13 -1.70
N PRO A 217 8.59 -8.04 -0.49
CA PRO A 217 8.97 -8.89 0.63
C PRO A 217 8.94 -10.38 0.29
N THR A 218 7.87 -10.84 -0.38
CA THR A 218 7.71 -12.23 -0.81
C THR A 218 8.79 -12.70 -1.78
N ARG A 219 9.25 -11.82 -2.68
CA ARG A 219 10.35 -12.18 -3.58
C ARG A 219 11.67 -12.27 -2.83
N MET A 220 11.91 -11.34 -1.91
CA MET A 220 13.13 -11.36 -1.10
C MET A 220 13.19 -12.58 -0.19
N GLN A 221 12.08 -13.01 0.40
CA GLN A 221 12.00 -14.24 1.19
C GLN A 221 12.54 -15.45 0.42
N LYS A 222 12.08 -15.63 -0.82
CA LYS A 222 12.56 -16.72 -1.69
C LYS A 222 14.04 -16.59 -2.05
N ILE A 223 14.54 -15.37 -2.23
CA ILE A 223 15.96 -15.14 -2.54
C ILE A 223 16.84 -15.49 -1.34
N ILE A 224 16.47 -15.07 -0.13
CA ILE A 224 17.27 -15.34 1.07
C ILE A 224 17.20 -16.80 1.55
N GLU A 225 16.23 -17.58 1.05
CA GLU A 225 16.17 -19.04 1.20
C GLU A 225 17.19 -19.76 0.31
N GLU A 226 17.47 -19.23 -0.88
CA GLU A 226 18.39 -19.83 -1.85
C GLU A 226 19.83 -19.29 -1.75
N THR A 227 20.06 -18.10 -1.18
CA THR A 227 21.40 -17.52 -1.02
C THR A 227 21.60 -16.74 0.28
N GLU A 228 22.79 -16.85 0.87
CA GLU A 228 23.15 -16.12 2.09
C GLU A 228 24.02 -14.87 1.84
N LEU A 229 24.36 -14.57 0.58
CA LEU A 229 25.30 -13.49 0.23
C LEU A 229 24.85 -12.10 0.72
N LEU A 230 23.54 -11.88 0.86
CA LEU A 230 22.99 -10.64 1.39
C LEU A 230 23.32 -10.41 2.87
N PHE A 231 23.63 -11.48 3.62
CA PHE A 231 24.01 -11.42 5.02
C PHE A 231 25.53 -11.30 5.21
N GLN A 232 26.31 -11.71 4.21
CA GLN A 232 27.77 -11.71 4.27
C GLN A 232 28.35 -10.28 4.29
N GLY A 233 29.61 -10.18 4.72
CA GLY A 233 30.35 -8.92 4.79
C GLY A 233 30.06 -8.07 6.03
N LYS A 234 31.02 -7.22 6.39
CA LYS A 234 30.93 -6.30 7.54
C LYS A 234 30.30 -4.96 7.21
N GLU A 235 29.96 -4.73 5.93
CA GLU A 235 29.38 -3.45 5.51
C GLU A 235 27.96 -3.26 6.08
N LYS A 236 27.60 -1.98 6.25
CA LYS A 236 26.25 -1.59 6.69
C LYS A 236 25.24 -1.90 5.59
N LEU A 237 24.03 -2.24 6.00
CA LEU A 237 22.87 -2.43 5.14
C LEU A 237 21.72 -1.55 5.64
N ASP A 238 21.20 -0.70 4.77
CA ASP A 238 19.96 0.03 5.04
C ASP A 238 18.81 -0.67 4.32
N ILE A 239 17.71 -0.89 5.03
CA ILE A 239 16.46 -1.41 4.47
C ILE A 239 15.43 -0.29 4.49
N ILE A 240 14.87 0.03 3.33
CA ILE A 240 13.94 1.13 3.13
C ILE A 240 12.57 0.54 2.80
N LEU A 241 11.56 0.93 3.56
CA LEU A 241 10.17 0.52 3.36
C LEU A 241 9.43 1.63 2.62
N ASP A 242 8.98 1.39 1.40
CA ASP A 242 8.11 2.29 0.63
C ASP A 242 6.68 2.25 1.20
N ALA A 243 6.52 2.87 2.37
CA ALA A 243 5.35 2.79 3.23
C ALA A 243 4.38 3.96 3.07
N SER A 244 4.84 5.08 2.52
CA SER A 244 4.05 6.26 2.15
C SER A 244 3.15 6.04 0.94
N TYR A 245 3.52 5.11 0.05
CA TYR A 245 2.71 4.76 -1.11
C TYR A 245 1.43 4.01 -0.69
N LEU A 246 0.31 4.45 -1.26
CA LEU A 246 -0.97 3.76 -1.20
C LEU A 246 -1.36 3.32 -2.61
N ASP A 247 -1.75 2.06 -2.76
CA ASP A 247 -2.33 1.57 -4.01
C ASP A 247 -3.77 2.08 -4.22
N PRO A 248 -4.40 1.79 -5.37
CA PRO A 248 -5.80 2.17 -5.62
C PRO A 248 -6.83 1.59 -4.64
N LYS A 249 -6.42 0.65 -3.78
CA LYS A 249 -7.23 0.03 -2.72
C LYS A 249 -6.80 0.51 -1.32
N ASP A 250 -6.05 1.61 -1.25
CA ASP A 250 -5.56 2.22 -0.03
C ASP A 250 -4.63 1.33 0.82
N ASN A 251 -4.00 0.33 0.20
CA ASN A 251 -3.03 -0.53 0.87
C ASN A 251 -1.63 0.04 0.73
N THR A 252 -0.86 -0.11 1.81
CA THR A 252 0.59 0.13 1.86
C THR A 252 1.31 -1.20 2.06
N ILE A 253 2.64 -1.19 1.94
CA ILE A 253 3.48 -2.34 2.26
C ILE A 253 3.29 -2.84 3.70
N LEU A 254 2.86 -1.96 4.61
CA LEU A 254 2.60 -2.27 6.00
C LEU A 254 1.21 -2.85 6.27
N SER A 255 0.27 -2.82 5.32
CA SER A 255 -1.15 -3.10 5.61
C SER A 255 -1.76 -4.23 4.80
N PHE A 256 -1.00 -4.80 3.88
CA PHE A 256 -1.46 -5.88 3.00
C PHE A 256 -1.18 -7.25 3.62
N GLU A 257 -1.71 -8.34 3.02
CA GLU A 257 -1.41 -9.74 3.38
C GLU A 257 0.11 -10.01 3.51
N ASN A 258 0.92 -9.26 2.77
CA ASN A 258 2.37 -9.33 2.76
C ASN A 258 3.05 -8.71 3.99
N ALA A 259 2.33 -8.06 4.91
CA ALA A 259 2.92 -7.44 6.09
C ALA A 259 3.56 -8.48 7.03
N VAL A 260 2.99 -9.69 7.12
CA VAL A 260 3.58 -10.81 7.87
C VAL A 260 4.92 -11.21 7.28
N VAL A 261 4.95 -11.42 5.96
CA VAL A 261 6.17 -11.77 5.22
C VAL A 261 7.21 -10.65 5.33
N LEU A 262 6.79 -9.39 5.27
CA LEU A 262 7.66 -8.25 5.52
C LEU A 262 8.33 -8.34 6.90
N CYS A 263 7.54 -8.53 7.96
CA CYS A 263 8.08 -8.64 9.31
C CYS A 263 9.07 -9.81 9.44
N GLN A 264 8.74 -10.98 8.87
CA GLN A 264 9.62 -12.15 8.86
C GLN A 264 10.94 -11.88 8.14
N VAL A 265 10.90 -11.26 6.96
CA VAL A 265 12.10 -10.91 6.19
C VAL A 265 12.95 -9.90 6.95
N LEU A 266 12.34 -8.84 7.48
CA LEU A 266 13.07 -7.84 8.29
C LEU A 266 13.75 -8.47 9.50
N LYS A 267 13.07 -9.37 10.20
CA LYS A 267 13.64 -10.11 11.33
C LYS A 267 14.77 -11.02 10.92
N THR A 268 14.65 -11.70 9.79
CA THR A 268 15.72 -12.53 9.25
C THR A 268 16.98 -11.71 8.99
N PHE A 269 16.84 -10.50 8.40
CA PHE A 269 17.96 -9.58 8.21
C PHE A 269 18.57 -9.09 9.52
N LEU A 270 17.75 -8.68 10.48
CA LEU A 270 18.22 -8.21 11.80
C LEU A 270 18.95 -9.31 12.60
N ASN A 271 18.52 -10.57 12.44
CA ASN A 271 19.12 -11.72 13.14
C ASN A 271 20.40 -12.20 12.46
N LYS A 272 20.42 -12.29 11.12
CA LYS A 272 21.57 -12.78 10.35
C LYS A 272 22.66 -11.73 10.11
N LYS A 273 22.36 -10.43 10.21
CA LYS A 273 23.32 -9.34 9.97
C LYS A 273 23.24 -8.28 11.06
N SER A 274 24.38 -7.99 11.70
CA SER A 274 24.45 -7.08 12.85
C SER A 274 24.35 -5.59 12.52
N SER A 275 24.70 -5.19 11.29
CA SER A 275 24.75 -3.79 10.85
C SER A 275 23.59 -3.46 9.91
N VAL A 276 22.35 -3.60 10.40
CA VAL A 276 21.12 -3.31 9.64
C VAL A 276 20.38 -2.14 10.28
N LYS A 277 19.88 -1.22 9.45
CA LYS A 277 18.94 -0.17 9.86
C LYS A 277 17.73 -0.14 8.96
N ILE A 278 16.56 0.02 9.55
CA ILE A 278 15.29 0.11 8.84
C ILE A 278 14.86 1.58 8.79
N LEU A 279 14.51 2.04 7.61
CA LEU A 279 14.01 3.38 7.34
C LEU A 279 12.61 3.24 6.72
N LEU A 280 11.68 4.07 7.15
CA LEU A 280 10.38 4.16 6.48
C LEU A 280 10.42 5.34 5.54
N TYR A 281 10.05 5.09 4.29
CA TYR A 281 9.85 6.09 3.25
C TYR A 281 8.37 6.36 3.03
#